data_AF-A0A2B2CDD9-F1
#
_entry.id   AF-A0A2B2CDD9-F1
#
_cell.length_a   1.000
_cell.length_b   1.000
_cell.length_c   1.000
_cell.angle_alpha   90.00
_cell.angle_beta   90.00
_cell.angle_gamma   90.00
#
_symmetry.space_group_name_H-M   'P 1'
#
loop_
_entity.id
_entity.type
_entity.pdbx_description
1 polymer ?
#
loop_
_entity_poly.entity_id
_entity_poly.type
_entity_poly.pdbx_seq_one_letter_code
_entity_poly.pdbx_strand_id
1 'polypeptide(L)' 'MKIKKEHLDIPFCSLIVGATNDESPREFIRNSEREFGMSMADIDNMSEEELNGYIEHLDYLWDK' A
#
# COMPACT_ATOMS: atom_id res chain seq x y z
N MET A 1 3.70 -4.92 8.06
CA MET A 1 4.87 -5.28 7.21
C MET A 1 5.60 -4.00 6.87
N LYS A 2 6.95 -3.95 6.87
CA LYS A 2 7.66 -2.71 6.51
C LYS A 2 7.95 -2.66 5.00
N ILE A 3 7.13 -1.91 4.27
CA ILE A 3 7.34 -1.52 2.87
C ILE A 3 8.30 -0.33 2.81
N LYS A 4 9.32 -0.43 1.98
CA LYS A 4 10.21 0.70 1.68
C LYS A 4 9.73 1.41 0.43
N LYS A 5 10.18 2.65 0.23
CA LYS A 5 9.88 3.40 -1.01
C LYS A 5 10.28 2.66 -2.28
N GLU A 6 11.43 1.98 -2.25
CA GLU A 6 11.92 1.19 -3.38
C GLU A 6 11.01 -0.01 -3.74
N HIS A 7 10.09 -0.39 -2.85
CA HIS A 7 9.15 -1.49 -3.06
C HIS A 7 7.78 -1.03 -3.56
N LEU A 8 7.53 0.29 -3.71
CA LEU A 8 6.23 0.82 -4.08
C LEU A 8 5.68 0.26 -5.40
N ASP A 9 6.58 -0.03 -6.33
CA ASP A 9 6.26 -0.56 -7.67
C ASP A 9 6.61 -2.05 -7.80
N ILE A 10 6.91 -2.73 -6.68
CA ILE A 10 7.19 -4.16 -6.64
C ILE A 10 5.93 -4.90 -6.17
N PRO A 11 5.44 -5.91 -6.91
CA PRO A 11 4.29 -6.71 -6.51
C PRO A 11 4.44 -7.34 -5.11
N PHE A 12 3.35 -7.38 -4.33
CA PHE A 12 3.37 -8.03 -3.02
C PHE A 12 3.76 -9.51 -3.09
N CYS A 13 3.38 -10.23 -4.14
CA CYS A 13 3.78 -11.62 -4.38
C CYS A 13 5.32 -11.79 -4.48
N SER A 14 6.04 -10.77 -4.91
CA SER A 14 7.51 -10.76 -4.96
C SER A 14 8.15 -10.37 -3.61
N LEU A 15 7.42 -9.63 -2.78
CA LEU A 15 7.91 -9.13 -1.48
C LEU A 15 7.58 -10.07 -0.31
N ILE A 16 6.46 -10.78 -0.39
CA ILE A 16 5.92 -11.64 0.66
C ILE A 16 5.82 -13.06 0.13
N VAL A 17 6.62 -13.96 0.68
CA VAL A 17 6.55 -15.38 0.34
C VAL A 17 5.18 -15.92 0.75
N GLY A 18 4.37 -16.28 -0.24
CA GLY A 18 3.01 -16.81 -0.04
C GLY A 18 1.89 -15.80 -0.26
N ALA A 19 2.19 -14.53 -0.57
CA ALA A 19 1.16 -13.62 -1.07
C ALA A 19 0.80 -13.95 -2.52
N THR A 20 -0.50 -14.04 -2.79
CA THR A 20 -1.05 -14.22 -4.15
C THR A 20 -1.44 -12.89 -4.78
N ASN A 21 -1.18 -11.77 -4.11
CA ASN A 21 -1.55 -10.47 -4.62
C ASN A 21 -0.46 -9.97 -5.58
N ASP A 22 -0.83 -9.86 -6.85
CA ASP A 22 0.03 -9.36 -7.92
C ASP A 22 0.08 -7.83 -7.96
N GLU A 23 -0.77 -7.16 -7.19
CA GLU A 23 -0.73 -5.71 -7.03
C GLU A 23 0.54 -5.27 -6.29
N SER A 24 1.05 -4.12 -6.69
CA SER A 24 2.09 -3.38 -5.96
C SER A 24 1.51 -2.55 -4.81
N PRO A 25 2.31 -2.13 -3.82
CA PRO A 25 1.86 -1.21 -2.77
C PRO A 25 1.23 0.07 -3.32
N ARG A 26 1.78 0.64 -4.41
CA ARG A 26 1.21 1.82 -5.07
C ARG A 26 -0.18 1.51 -5.62
N GLU A 27 -0.35 0.39 -6.30
CA GLU A 27 -1.66 -0.02 -6.85
C GLU A 27 -2.67 -0.30 -5.75
N PHE A 28 -2.29 -1.02 -4.70
CA PHE A 28 -3.13 -1.28 -3.54
C PHE A 28 -3.62 0.01 -2.90
N ILE A 29 -2.72 0.98 -2.69
CA ILE A 29 -3.09 2.31 -2.16
C ILE A 29 -4.10 2.99 -3.08
N ARG A 30 -3.82 3.09 -4.38
CA ARG A 30 -4.71 3.76 -5.34
C ARG A 30 -6.06 3.07 -5.48
N ASN A 31 -6.09 1.74 -5.40
CA ASN A 31 -7.32 0.96 -5.46
C ASN A 31 -8.15 1.19 -4.19
N SER A 32 -7.52 1.13 -3.02
CA SER A 32 -8.16 1.41 -1.74
C SER A 32 -8.71 2.83 -1.67
N GLU A 33 -7.93 3.83 -2.08
CA GLU A 33 -8.39 5.23 -2.13
C GLU A 33 -9.63 5.38 -3.01
N ARG A 34 -9.69 4.68 -4.14
CA ARG A 34 -10.87 4.71 -5.02
C ARG A 34 -12.07 4.04 -4.38
N GLU A 35 -11.90 2.87 -3.79
CA GLU A 35 -12.98 2.08 -3.18
C GLU A 35 -13.61 2.81 -1.99
N PHE A 36 -12.77 3.38 -1.13
CA PHE A 36 -13.22 4.14 0.04
C PHE A 36 -13.53 5.62 -0.26
N GLY A 37 -13.42 6.05 -1.52
CA GLY A 37 -13.69 7.44 -1.93
C GLY A 37 -12.75 8.48 -1.31
N MET A 38 -11.52 8.11 -1.02
CA MET A 38 -10.47 8.95 -0.44
C MET A 38 -9.77 9.79 -1.52
N SER A 39 -9.15 10.89 -1.10
CA SER A 39 -8.27 11.69 -1.95
C SER A 39 -6.93 10.97 -2.19
N MET A 40 -6.39 11.10 -3.41
CA MET A 40 -5.06 10.57 -3.73
C MET A 40 -3.99 11.20 -2.84
N ALA A 41 -3.38 10.38 -1.99
CA ALA A 41 -2.27 10.76 -1.15
C ALA A 41 -0.96 10.87 -1.95
N ASP A 42 -0.05 11.72 -1.49
CA ASP A 42 1.26 11.92 -2.10
C ASP A 42 2.29 10.92 -1.54
N ILE A 43 2.16 9.69 -2.02
CA ILE A 43 2.94 8.52 -1.60
C ILE A 43 4.45 8.73 -1.85
N ASP A 44 4.81 9.49 -2.88
CA ASP A 44 6.20 9.73 -3.27
C ASP A 44 6.91 10.69 -2.28
N ASN A 45 6.16 11.61 -1.66
CA ASN A 45 6.68 12.54 -0.65
C ASN A 45 6.57 12.05 0.80
N MET A 46 5.73 11.05 1.10
CA MET A 46 5.64 10.45 2.43
C MET A 46 6.98 9.85 2.90
N SER A 47 7.31 9.93 4.18
CA SER A 47 8.40 9.12 4.76
C SER A 47 8.05 7.63 4.77
N GLU A 48 9.03 6.74 4.99
CA GLU A 48 8.75 5.31 5.11
C GLU A 48 7.80 5.02 6.29
N GLU A 49 7.91 5.74 7.40
CA GLU A 49 7.00 5.56 8.54
C GLU A 49 5.57 5.98 8.19
N GLU A 50 5.40 7.13 7.51
CA GLU A 50 4.09 7.59 7.05
C GLU A 50 3.48 6.65 6.02
N LEU A 51 4.29 6.16 5.08
CA LEU A 51 3.85 5.19 4.07
C LEU A 51 3.34 3.90 4.72
N ASN A 52 4.12 3.34 5.65
CA ASN A 52 3.72 2.10 6.33
C ASN A 52 2.48 2.31 7.19
N GLY A 53 2.40 3.42 7.92
CA GLY A 53 1.21 3.77 8.69
C GLY A 53 -0.03 3.95 7.80
N TYR A 54 0.15 4.51 6.60
CA TYR A 54 -0.94 4.66 5.64
C TYR A 54 -1.41 3.32 5.08
N ILE A 55 -0.50 2.43 4.71
CA ILE A 55 -0.83 1.06 4.26
C ILE A 55 -1.55 0.30 5.38
N GLU A 56 -1.07 0.37 6.63
CA GLU A 56 -1.74 -0.25 7.79
C GLU A 56 -3.13 0.32 8.03
N HIS A 57 -3.32 1.63 7.81
CA HIS A 57 -4.64 2.25 7.89
C HIS A 57 -5.59 1.73 6.81
N LEU A 58 -5.13 1.61 5.56
CA LEU A 58 -5.92 1.08 4.45
C LEU A 58 -6.25 -0.41 4.66
N ASP A 59 -5.30 -1.21 5.12
CA ASP A 59 -5.50 -2.62 5.48
C ASP A 59 -6.57 -2.76 6.57
N TYR A 60 -6.53 -1.89 7.59
CA TYR A 60 -7.57 -1.83 8.62
C TYR A 60 -8.95 -1.46 8.07
N LEU A 61 -9.03 -0.60 7.04
CA LEU A 61 -10.31 -0.28 6.39
C LEU A 61 -10.87 -1.48 5.61
N TRP A 62 -10.02 -2.29 4.99
CA TRP A 62 -10.44 -3.51 4.28
C TRP A 62 -10.88 -4.64 5.21
N ASP A 63 -10.35 -4.71 6.44
CA ASP A 63 -10.78 -5.67 7.46
C ASP A 63 -12.14 -5.31 8.11
N LYS A 64 -12.64 -4.09 7.90
CA LYS A 64 -13.89 -3.57 8.48
C LYS A 64 -15.08 -3.62 7.54
#